data_AF-A0ABD3Y394-F1
#
_entry.id   AF-A0ABD3Y394-F1
#
_cell.length_a   1.000
_cell.length_b   1.000
_cell.length_c   1.000
_cell.angle_alpha   90.00
_cell.angle_beta   90.00
_cell.angle_gamma   90.00
#
_symmetry.space_group_name_H-M   'P 1'
#
loop_
_entity.id
_entity.type
_entity.pdbx_description
1 polymer ?
#
loop_
_entity_poly.entity_id
_entity_poly.type
_entity_poly.pdbx_seq_one_letter_code
_entity_poly.pdbx_strand_id
1 'polypeptide(L)'
;YRKLHNSIINNAITRSKVKDLYKENHHIIPKSMGGTDKKENIVQLTAREHFIVHWLLKKIHQNESMTYAFFSMTKLGNESQQRYTSHSFKYARESMSKIMSVR
;
A
#
# COMPACT_ATOMS: atom_id res chain seq x y z
N TYR A 1 8.19 -2.47 -14.56
CA TYR A 1 7.32 -2.13 -13.41
C TYR A 1 6.01 -2.91 -13.38
N ARG A 2 5.19 -2.93 -14.45
CA ARG A 2 3.90 -3.65 -14.48
C ARG A 2 3.98 -5.14 -14.08
N LYS A 3 4.99 -5.87 -14.59
CA LYS A 3 5.21 -7.28 -14.22
C LYS A 3 5.42 -7.47 -12.70
N LEU A 4 6.24 -6.63 -12.07
CA LEU A 4 6.50 -6.67 -10.63
C LEU A 4 5.25 -6.30 -9.83
N HIS A 5 4.53 -5.25 -10.24
CA HIS A 5 3.26 -4.87 -9.64
C HIS A 5 2.29 -6.07 -9.62
N ASN A 6 2.06 -6.68 -10.79
CA ASN A 6 1.14 -7.82 -10.91
C ASN A 6 1.60 -9.03 -10.10
N SER A 7 2.91 -9.28 -10.03
CA SER A 7 3.46 -10.36 -9.20
C SER A 7 3.15 -10.16 -7.72
N ILE A 8 3.31 -8.93 -7.19
CA ILE A 8 2.97 -8.62 -5.79
C ILE A 8 1.47 -8.82 -5.54
N ILE A 9 0.61 -8.32 -6.44
CA ILE A 9 -0.85 -8.47 -6.31
C ILE A 9 -1.24 -9.95 -6.32
N ASN A 10 -0.74 -10.74 -7.25
CA ASN A 10 -1.05 -12.17 -7.35
C ASN A 10 -0.58 -12.96 -6.12
N ASN A 11 0.61 -12.64 -5.61
CA ASN A 11 1.14 -13.24 -4.38
C ASN A 11 0.29 -12.85 -3.15
N ALA A 12 -0.23 -11.63 -3.10
CA ALA A 12 -1.08 -11.19 -2.00
C ALA A 12 -2.46 -11.86 -2.02
N ILE A 13 -3.06 -12.04 -3.21
CA ILE A 13 -4.32 -12.75 -3.39
C ILE A 13 -4.20 -14.19 -2.84
N THR A 14 -3.12 -14.89 -3.20
CA THR A 14 -2.88 -16.28 -2.75
C THR A 14 -2.59 -16.38 -1.24
N ARG A 15 -1.86 -15.42 -0.66
CA ARG A 15 -1.50 -15.37 0.78
C ARG A 15 -2.63 -14.93 1.71
N SER A 16 -3.73 -14.39 1.19
CA SER A 16 -4.86 -13.84 1.98
C SER A 16 -5.39 -14.78 3.09
N LYS A 17 -5.06 -16.08 3.05
CA LYS A 17 -5.38 -17.11 4.05
C LYS A 17 -4.63 -17.04 5.39
N VAL A 18 -3.53 -16.28 5.51
CA VAL A 18 -2.77 -16.16 6.79
C VAL A 18 -3.38 -15.07 7.68
N LYS A 19 -3.82 -15.42 8.89
CA LYS A 19 -4.56 -14.52 9.80
C LYS A 19 -3.70 -13.60 10.67
N ASP A 20 -2.43 -13.92 10.89
CA ASP A 20 -1.65 -13.30 11.99
C ASP A 20 -0.77 -12.11 11.59
N LEU A 21 -1.06 -11.45 10.45
CA LEU A 21 -0.24 -10.34 9.96
C LEU A 21 -1.07 -9.09 9.68
N TYR A 22 -0.54 -7.92 10.07
CA TYR A 22 -1.11 -6.62 9.71
C TYR A 22 -1.14 -6.43 8.19
N LYS A 23 -2.31 -6.08 7.67
CA LYS A 23 -2.55 -5.85 6.24
C LYS A 23 -3.43 -4.62 6.03
N GLU A 24 -3.29 -4.01 4.87
CA GLU A 24 -4.04 -2.85 4.41
C GLU A 24 -4.80 -3.21 3.13
N ASN A 25 -6.05 -2.75 3.04
CA ASN A 25 -6.84 -2.92 1.83
C ASN A 25 -6.28 -2.00 0.74
N HIS A 26 -6.10 -2.55 -0.46
CA HIS A 26 -5.59 -1.84 -1.61
C HIS A 26 -6.43 -2.17 -2.85
N HIS A 27 -6.80 -1.16 -3.63
CA HIS A 27 -7.51 -1.34 -4.90
C HIS A 27 -6.55 -1.82 -5.99
N ILE A 28 -6.80 -2.98 -6.60
CA ILE A 28 -5.98 -3.53 -7.70
C ILE A 28 -5.92 -2.53 -8.87
N ILE A 29 -7.08 -2.01 -9.25
CA ILE A 29 -7.22 -0.85 -10.14
C ILE A 29 -7.61 0.34 -9.26
N PRO A 30 -6.83 1.43 -9.22
CA PRO A 30 -7.17 2.61 -8.42
C PRO A 30 -8.51 3.23 -8.81
N LYS A 31 -9.26 3.77 -7.84
CA LYS A 31 -10.53 4.47 -8.09
C LYS A 31 -10.38 5.63 -9.09
N SER A 32 -9.30 6.40 -8.96
CA SER A 32 -8.98 7.51 -9.88
C SER A 32 -8.75 7.04 -11.32
N MET A 33 -8.68 5.74 -11.56
CA MET A 33 -8.50 5.11 -12.86
C MET A 33 -9.69 4.20 -13.23
N GLY A 34 -10.86 4.41 -12.61
CA GLY A 34 -12.09 3.66 -12.90
C GLY A 34 -12.23 2.34 -12.14
N GLY A 35 -11.38 2.09 -11.14
CA GLY A 35 -11.53 0.92 -10.26
C GLY A 35 -12.75 1.01 -9.35
N THR A 36 -13.35 -0.16 -9.04
CA THR A 36 -14.56 -0.26 -8.21
C THR A 36 -14.23 -0.56 -6.74
N ASP A 37 -15.20 -0.35 -5.84
CA ASP A 37 -15.12 -0.78 -4.43
C ASP A 37 -15.54 -2.24 -4.20
N LYS A 38 -15.70 -3.02 -5.26
CA LYS A 38 -16.09 -4.42 -5.16
C LYS A 38 -14.95 -5.24 -4.58
N LYS A 39 -15.29 -6.31 -3.84
CA LYS A 39 -14.33 -7.23 -3.21
C LYS A 39 -13.31 -7.80 -4.21
N GLU A 40 -13.71 -8.03 -5.46
CA GLU A 40 -12.84 -8.51 -6.54
C GLU A 40 -11.72 -7.54 -6.94
N ASN A 41 -11.91 -6.23 -6.70
CA ASN A 41 -10.91 -5.20 -6.97
C ASN A 41 -10.11 -4.82 -5.71
N ILE A 42 -10.32 -5.51 -4.57
CA ILE A 42 -9.64 -5.20 -3.31
C ILE A 42 -8.77 -6.39 -2.91
N VAL A 43 -7.49 -6.10 -2.64
CA VAL A 43 -6.52 -7.07 -2.13
C VAL A 43 -5.93 -6.57 -0.80
N GLN A 44 -5.59 -7.51 0.08
CA GLN A 44 -4.90 -7.21 1.33
C GLN A 44 -3.38 -7.28 1.14
N LEU A 45 -2.72 -6.13 1.23
CA LEU A 45 -1.26 -6.02 1.15
C LEU A 45 -0.65 -5.83 2.54
N THR A 46 0.56 -6.32 2.75
CA THR A 46 1.36 -5.84 3.89
C THR A 46 1.66 -4.36 3.72
N ALA A 47 1.92 -3.64 4.82
CA ALA A 47 2.28 -2.22 4.75
C ALA A 47 3.46 -1.96 3.79
N ARG A 48 4.46 -2.86 3.77
CA ARG A 48 5.60 -2.76 2.87
C ARG A 48 5.20 -2.89 1.40
N GLU A 49 4.39 -3.90 1.08
CA GLU A 49 3.92 -4.13 -0.29
C GLU A 49 3.04 -2.99 -0.77
N HIS A 50 2.16 -2.47 0.10
CA HIS A 50 1.30 -1.34 -0.21
C HIS A 50 2.11 -0.13 -0.65
N PHE A 51 3.16 0.22 0.10
CA PHE A 51 4.09 1.30 -0.25
C PHE A 51 4.77 1.06 -1.61
N ILE A 52 5.28 -0.16 -1.83
CA ILE A 52 5.97 -0.51 -3.08
C ILE A 52 5.00 -0.46 -4.26
N VAL A 53 3.77 -0.96 -4.10
CA VAL A 53 2.75 -0.98 -5.15
C VAL A 53 2.37 0.44 -5.59
N HIS A 54 2.16 1.37 -4.66
CA HIS A 54 1.91 2.77 -5.02
C HIS A 54 3.12 3.42 -5.72
N TRP A 55 4.34 3.12 -5.29
CA TRP A 55 5.54 3.57 -6.00
C TRP A 55 5.62 3.01 -7.43
N LEU A 56 5.28 1.72 -7.62
CA LEU A 56 5.23 1.08 -8.93
C LEU A 56 4.15 1.68 -9.81
N LEU A 57 2.95 1.92 -9.28
CA LEU A 57 1.85 2.55 -10.01
C LEU A 57 2.23 3.96 -10.48
N LYS A 58 2.91 4.75 -9.63
CA LYS A 58 3.50 6.04 -10.01
C LYS A 58 4.48 5.90 -11.18
N LYS A 59 5.34 4.89 -11.16
CA LYS A 59 6.30 4.62 -12.25
C LYS A 59 5.64 4.12 -13.53
N ILE A 60 4.51 3.40 -13.43
CA ILE A 60 3.79 2.84 -14.58
C ILE A 60 2.96 3.92 -15.28
N HIS A 61 2.19 4.70 -14.52
CA HIS A 61 1.19 5.60 -15.07
C HIS A 61 1.64 7.04 -15.21
N GLN A 62 2.61 7.47 -14.38
CA GLN A 62 3.23 8.81 -14.45
C GLN A 62 2.22 9.97 -14.51
N ASN A 63 1.08 9.81 -13.82
CA ASN A 63 0.03 10.81 -13.75
C ASN A 63 -0.05 11.44 -12.35
N GLU A 64 -0.82 12.52 -12.25
CA GLU A 64 -0.98 13.27 -11.01
C GLU A 64 -1.61 12.41 -9.91
N SER A 65 -2.66 11.66 -10.24
CA SER A 65 -3.36 10.84 -9.24
C SER A 65 -2.43 9.82 -8.57
N MET A 66 -1.58 9.14 -9.33
CA MET A 66 -0.63 8.17 -8.76
C MET A 66 0.54 8.86 -8.05
N THR A 67 0.91 10.06 -8.49
CA THR A 67 1.91 10.87 -7.79
C THR A 67 1.39 11.29 -6.42
N TYR A 68 0.17 11.81 -6.33
CA TYR A 68 -0.47 12.17 -5.06
C TYR A 68 -0.72 10.96 -4.18
N ALA A 69 -1.15 9.83 -4.75
CA ALA A 69 -1.36 8.59 -3.99
C ALA A 69 -0.05 8.05 -3.38
N PHE A 70 1.06 8.08 -4.13
CA PHE A 70 2.35 7.71 -3.55
C PHE A 70 2.84 8.75 -2.54
N PHE A 71 2.68 10.04 -2.85
CA PHE A 71 3.11 11.12 -1.97
C PHE A 71 2.38 11.12 -0.63
N SER A 72 1.08 10.78 -0.60
CA SER A 72 0.32 10.70 0.65
C SER A 72 0.84 9.60 1.58
N MET A 73 1.37 8.49 1.05
CA MET A 73 2.05 7.46 1.85
C MET A 73 3.39 7.93 2.42
N THR A 74 3.96 8.99 1.84
CA THR A 74 5.24 9.57 2.29
C THR A 74 5.08 10.79 3.19
N LYS A 75 3.86 11.34 3.30
CA LYS A 75 3.59 12.48 4.16
C LYS A 75 3.64 12.07 5.63
N LEU A 76 4.35 12.84 6.42
CA LEU A 76 4.26 12.85 7.88
C LEU A 76 3.45 14.07 8.29
N GLY A 77 2.79 14.00 9.45
CA GLY A 77 2.03 15.12 10.00
C GLY A 77 2.90 16.33 10.38
N ASN A 78 4.23 16.15 10.51
CA ASN A 78 5.15 17.15 11.01
C ASN A 78 6.44 17.20 10.14
N GLU A 79 7.01 18.39 9.97
CA GLU A 79 8.13 18.69 9.06
C GLU A 79 9.47 18.04 9.44
N SER A 80 9.64 17.57 10.68
CA SER A 80 10.94 17.17 11.24
C SER A 80 11.29 15.69 11.08
N GLN A 81 10.41 14.85 10.51
CA GLN A 81 10.67 13.42 10.40
C GLN A 81 11.01 13.01 8.96
N GLN A 82 12.29 12.68 8.73
CA GLN A 82 12.81 12.35 7.41
C GLN A 82 12.39 10.96 6.93
N ARG A 83 11.74 10.98 5.75
CA ARG A 83 11.62 9.99 4.65
C ARG A 83 11.39 8.51 5.00
N TYR A 84 10.37 7.97 4.34
CA TYR A 84 10.06 6.54 4.36
C TYR A 84 10.89 5.76 3.34
N THR A 85 11.62 4.75 3.82
CA THR A 85 11.89 3.55 3.03
C THR A 85 10.69 2.62 3.16
N SER A 86 10.58 1.63 2.28
CA SER A 86 9.54 0.60 2.42
C SER A 86 9.61 -0.12 3.78
N HIS A 87 10.80 -0.22 4.39
CA HIS A 87 10.99 -0.80 5.72
C HIS A 87 10.53 0.13 6.84
N SER A 88 10.90 1.42 6.82
CA SER A 88 10.44 2.33 7.88
C SER A 88 8.92 2.54 7.83
N PHE A 89 8.33 2.56 6.63
CA PHE A 89 6.87 2.56 6.49
C PHE A 89 6.24 1.31 7.12
N LYS A 90 6.76 0.11 6.81
CA LYS A 90 6.32 -1.14 7.44
C LYS A 90 6.36 -1.06 8.97
N TYR A 91 7.52 -0.69 9.53
CA TYR A 91 7.69 -0.63 10.99
C TYR A 91 6.72 0.34 11.64
N ALA A 92 6.55 1.54 11.07
CA ALA A 92 5.64 2.55 11.59
C ALA A 92 4.18 2.05 11.63
N ARG A 93 3.70 1.45 10.53
CA ARG A 93 2.32 0.95 10.43
C ARG A 93 2.05 -0.24 11.34
N GLU A 94 2.98 -1.19 11.43
CA GLU A 94 2.86 -2.32 12.35
C GLU A 94 2.88 -1.87 13.82
N SER A 95 3.74 -0.90 14.17
CA SER A 95 3.82 -0.37 15.54
C SER A 95 2.55 0.37 15.94
N MET A 96 2.02 1.21 15.04
CA MET A 96 0.74 1.90 15.25
C MET A 96 -0.42 0.92 15.39
N SER A 97 -0.48 -0.12 14.54
CA SER A 97 -1.52 -1.15 14.65
C SER A 97 -1.52 -1.83 16.01
N LYS A 98 -0.34 -2.15 16.57
CA LYS A 98 -0.23 -2.76 17.89
C LYS A 98 -0.79 -1.85 18.99
N ILE A 99 -0.45 -0.56 18.96
CA ILE A 99 -0.96 0.43 19.93
C ILE A 99 -2.48 0.55 19.84
N MET A 100 -3.03 0.58 18.62
CA MET A 100 -4.47 0.69 18.40
C MET A 100 -5.24 -0.57 18.82
N SER A 101 -4.64 -1.77 18.70
CA SER A 101 -5.29 -3.02 19.10
C SER A 101 -5.35 -3.26 20.62
N VAL A 102 -4.63 -2.45 21.41
CA VAL A 102 -4.60 -2.53 22.89
C VAL A 102 -5.61 -1.55 23.53
N ARG A 103 -6.18 -0.63 22.74
CA ARG A 103 -7.24 0.30 23.17
C ARG A 103 -8.61 -0.27 22.86
#